data_AF-A0AAV9U1P2-F1
#
_entry.id   AF-A0AAV9U1P2-F1
#
_cell.length_a   1.000
_cell.length_b   1.000
_cell.length_c   1.000
_cell.angle_alpha   90.00
_cell.angle_beta   90.00
_cell.angle_gamma   90.00
#
_symmetry.space_group_name_H-M   'P 1'
#
loop_
_entity.id
_entity.type
_entity.pdbx_description
1 polymer ?
#
loop_
_entity_poly.entity_id
_entity_poly.type
_entity_poly.pdbx_seq_one_letter_code
_entity_poly.pdbx_strand_id
1 'polypeptide(L)'
;MQEIIVSWSRRRADSPKTFTRRWKWTREDRARIEFYRTELAGCISSATFDAMLEGVNSESLLPFIFCYTVRLKDLDLGFVEAGLVARSWFCLGEGFENLRRVLGPGPRDEGFKYIEDEVEGEDTGYNDPDTEPDDIYVQEQFLTKQMPAGAEEEGALWFNVNIGAPGNYLPGLRGVIRLQSRSTIYQFPLTALSGWSAKYIAPLLFLPNLQELEVEGHATIGGLKDQFYYPLSIPLQLYKGLKSKVKRLSLVDGRMRVDDYDALAELTGNLEYLQIYHTYRYEELSPQEYASIASFFRKNNRSTLSLEEICINDIPGTDMVDVN
;
A
#
# COMPACT_ATOMS: atom_id res chain seq x y z
N MET A 1 -2.29 30.44 14.29
CA MET A 1 -1.54 29.19 14.10
C MET A 1 -1.22 29.11 12.62
N GLN A 2 0.03 28.86 12.24
CA GLN A 2 0.44 28.85 10.84
C GLN A 2 0.18 27.45 10.25
N GLU A 3 -0.47 27.41 9.11
CA GLU A 3 -0.60 26.19 8.31
C GLU A 3 0.74 25.89 7.63
N ILE A 4 1.17 24.62 7.67
CA ILE A 4 2.38 24.15 7.00
C ILE A 4 1.94 23.10 5.99
N ILE A 5 2.24 23.35 4.72
CA ILE A 5 2.01 22.40 3.64
C ILE A 5 3.36 21.79 3.29
N VAL A 6 3.43 20.46 3.32
CA VAL A 6 4.60 19.70 2.89
C VAL A 6 4.18 18.86 1.70
N SER A 7 4.92 18.98 0.61
CA SER A 7 4.70 18.17 -0.60
C SER A 7 5.92 17.29 -0.84
N TRP A 8 5.69 16.06 -1.27
CA TRP A 8 6.74 15.16 -1.72
C TRP A 8 6.43 14.65 -3.13
N SER A 9 7.45 14.27 -3.88
CA SER A 9 7.30 13.67 -5.21
C SER A 9 7.66 12.19 -5.15
N ARG A 10 6.74 11.34 -5.63
CA ARG A 10 6.94 9.89 -5.71
C ARG A 10 7.87 9.54 -6.89
N ARG A 11 8.50 8.37 -6.82
CA ARG A 11 9.19 7.77 -7.97
C ARG A 11 8.16 7.29 -8.98
N ARG A 12 8.55 7.29 -10.25
CA ARG A 12 7.77 6.76 -11.36
C ARG A 12 8.60 5.82 -12.22
N ALA A 13 8.12 4.60 -12.43
CA ALA A 13 8.84 3.53 -13.12
C ALA A 13 9.12 3.90 -14.57
N ASP A 14 8.20 4.64 -15.20
CA ASP A 14 8.35 5.20 -16.54
C ASP A 14 9.26 6.44 -16.61
N SER A 15 9.77 6.91 -15.46
CA SER A 15 10.56 8.14 -15.37
C SER A 15 11.76 7.99 -14.43
N PRO A 16 12.86 7.34 -14.90
CA PRO A 16 14.07 7.12 -14.09
C PRO A 16 14.66 8.39 -13.47
N LYS A 17 14.41 9.58 -14.04
CA LYS A 17 14.82 10.88 -13.47
C LYS A 17 14.19 11.18 -12.11
N THR A 18 13.08 10.53 -11.77
CA THR A 18 12.40 10.65 -10.47
C THR A 18 13.05 9.75 -9.41
N PHE A 19 13.95 8.86 -9.81
CA PHE A 19 14.59 7.94 -8.88
C PHE A 19 15.65 8.69 -8.08
N THR A 20 15.39 8.82 -6.79
CA THR A 20 16.37 9.33 -5.84
C THR A 20 17.48 8.30 -5.70
N ARG A 21 18.74 8.76 -5.67
CA ARG A 21 19.86 7.91 -5.27
C ARG A 21 19.61 7.35 -3.88
N ARG A 22 20.20 6.20 -3.63
CA ARG A 22 20.24 5.59 -2.31
C ARG A 22 20.76 6.58 -1.27
N TRP A 23 20.04 6.72 -0.16
CA TRP A 23 20.45 7.59 0.92
C TRP A 23 21.62 6.97 1.70
N LYS A 24 22.74 7.69 1.79
CA LYS A 24 23.89 7.28 2.60
C LYS A 24 23.84 7.99 3.94
N TRP A 25 23.42 7.26 4.96
CA TRP A 25 23.38 7.76 6.34
C TRP A 25 24.78 7.90 6.92
N THR A 26 25.02 9.00 7.64
CA THR A 26 26.24 9.13 8.46
C THR A 26 26.19 8.15 9.64
N ARG A 27 27.34 7.91 10.29
CA ARG A 27 27.40 7.08 11.50
C ARG A 27 26.48 7.62 12.62
N GLU A 28 26.42 8.93 12.74
CA GLU A 28 25.57 9.63 13.72
C GLU A 28 24.08 9.45 13.40
N ASP A 29 23.69 9.59 12.13
CA ASP A 29 22.30 9.37 11.71
C ASP A 29 21.87 7.92 11.93
N ARG A 30 22.73 6.95 11.61
CA ARG A 30 22.46 5.52 11.87
C ARG A 30 22.24 5.26 13.36
N ALA A 31 23.10 5.82 14.21
CA ALA A 31 22.93 5.69 15.67
C ALA A 31 21.61 6.31 16.16
N ARG A 32 21.17 7.42 15.56
CA ARG A 32 19.86 8.03 15.86
C ARG A 32 18.70 7.15 15.38
N ILE A 33 18.77 6.61 14.17
CA ILE A 33 17.73 5.71 13.64
C ILE A 33 17.62 4.46 14.52
N GLU A 34 18.73 3.88 14.96
CA GLU A 34 18.74 2.73 15.88
C GLU A 34 18.19 3.08 17.27
N PHE A 35 18.51 4.27 17.79
CA PHE A 35 17.89 4.77 19.02
C PHE A 35 16.35 4.83 18.87
N TYR A 36 15.86 5.41 17.76
CA TYR A 36 14.42 5.51 17.52
C TYR A 36 13.75 4.16 17.23
N ARG A 37 14.49 3.18 16.72
CA ARG A 37 13.99 1.81 16.58
C ARG A 37 13.52 1.26 17.92
N THR A 38 14.29 1.48 18.99
CA THR A 38 13.89 1.08 20.34
C THR A 38 12.71 1.93 20.84
N GLU A 39 12.78 3.26 20.72
CA GLU A 39 11.75 4.17 21.24
C GLU A 39 10.39 4.00 20.57
N LEU A 40 10.37 3.64 19.28
CA LEU A 40 9.15 3.53 18.47
C LEU A 40 8.78 2.09 18.13
N ALA A 41 9.37 1.09 18.80
CA ALA A 41 9.13 -0.34 18.55
C ALA A 41 7.64 -0.75 18.66
N GLY A 42 6.85 -0.01 19.45
CA GLY A 42 5.40 -0.23 19.59
C GLY A 42 4.55 0.42 18.49
N CYS A 43 5.14 1.25 17.63
CA CYS A 43 4.45 2.03 16.60
C CYS A 43 4.91 1.65 15.18
N ILE A 44 6.19 1.36 15.00
CA ILE A 44 6.81 1.10 13.69
C ILE A 44 7.49 -0.27 13.72
N SER A 45 7.23 -1.08 12.71
CA SER A 45 7.84 -2.40 12.57
C SER A 45 9.36 -2.32 12.38
N SER A 46 10.10 -3.30 12.94
CA SER A 46 11.56 -3.41 12.75
C SER A 46 11.93 -3.41 11.27
N ALA A 47 11.12 -4.09 10.44
CA ALA A 47 11.33 -4.16 9.00
C ALA A 47 11.34 -2.78 8.31
N THR A 48 10.54 -1.85 8.82
CA THR A 48 10.52 -0.47 8.30
C THR A 48 11.78 0.27 8.69
N PHE A 49 12.28 0.08 9.92
CA PHE A 49 13.57 0.65 10.31
C PHE A 49 14.75 0.08 9.53
N ASP A 50 14.74 -1.22 9.22
CA ASP A 50 15.73 -1.82 8.33
C ASP A 50 15.69 -1.11 6.96
N ALA A 51 14.52 -0.97 6.35
CA ALA A 51 14.36 -0.27 5.08
C ALA A 51 14.81 1.21 5.14
N MET A 52 14.59 1.90 6.26
CA MET A 52 15.10 3.24 6.49
C MET A 52 16.63 3.25 6.48
N LEU A 53 17.29 2.37 7.25
CA LEU A 53 18.75 2.26 7.33
C LEU A 53 19.39 1.85 6.00
N GLU A 54 18.67 1.05 5.22
CA GLU A 54 19.05 0.70 3.86
C GLU A 54 18.99 1.93 2.93
N GLY A 55 18.15 2.94 3.22
CA GLY A 55 18.12 4.19 2.46
C GLY A 55 17.65 4.03 1.01
N VAL A 56 17.00 2.90 0.70
CA VAL A 56 16.58 2.53 -0.67
C VAL A 56 15.22 3.09 -1.03
N ASN A 57 14.34 3.34 -0.07
CA ASN A 57 12.97 3.77 -0.30
C ASN A 57 12.54 4.86 0.68
N SER A 58 12.26 6.06 0.17
CA SER A 58 11.78 7.20 0.98
C SER A 58 10.42 6.94 1.63
N GLU A 59 9.60 6.02 1.11
CA GLU A 59 8.32 5.65 1.74
C GLU A 59 8.49 4.99 3.11
N SER A 60 9.63 4.32 3.34
CA SER A 60 9.94 3.75 4.66
C SER A 60 10.07 4.83 5.74
N LEU A 61 10.31 6.10 5.37
CA LEU A 61 10.37 7.23 6.30
C LEU A 61 8.99 7.78 6.67
N LEU A 62 7.93 7.50 5.90
CA LEU A 62 6.60 8.05 6.15
C LEU A 62 6.06 7.64 7.54
N PRO A 63 6.11 6.35 7.95
CA PRO A 63 5.71 5.97 9.30
C PRO A 63 6.46 6.73 10.39
N PHE A 64 7.77 6.94 10.21
CA PHE A 64 8.60 7.70 11.14
C PHE A 64 8.15 9.16 11.23
N ILE A 65 7.94 9.82 10.09
CA ILE A 65 7.44 11.21 10.04
C ILE A 65 6.09 11.30 10.76
N PHE A 66 5.18 10.35 10.52
CA PHE A 66 3.87 10.33 11.14
C PHE A 66 3.91 10.13 12.67
N CYS A 67 4.99 9.61 13.26
CA CYS A 67 5.12 9.63 14.72
C CYS A 67 5.22 11.05 15.29
N TYR A 68 5.63 12.04 14.50
CA TYR A 68 5.89 13.41 14.96
C TYR A 68 4.93 14.46 14.37
N THR A 69 4.19 14.15 13.31
CA THR A 69 3.21 15.08 12.71
C THR A 69 1.81 14.96 13.33
N VAL A 70 1.70 15.14 14.66
CA VAL A 70 0.47 14.90 15.45
C VAL A 70 -0.72 15.82 15.12
N ARG A 71 -0.52 16.86 14.30
CA ARG A 71 -1.57 17.80 13.88
C ARG A 71 -1.94 17.66 12.41
N LEU A 72 -1.51 16.58 11.74
CA LEU A 72 -1.86 16.28 10.37
C LEU A 72 -3.38 16.19 10.21
N LYS A 73 -3.94 16.94 9.25
CA LYS A 73 -5.38 16.99 8.96
C LYS A 73 -5.73 16.41 7.60
N ASP A 74 -4.89 16.68 6.62
CA ASP A 74 -5.03 16.25 5.26
C ASP A 74 -3.81 15.40 4.89
N LEU A 75 -4.05 14.19 4.41
CA LEU A 75 -3.01 13.27 3.99
C LEU A 75 -3.31 12.75 2.59
N ASP A 76 -2.64 13.31 1.60
CA ASP A 76 -2.58 12.75 0.26
C ASP A 76 -1.31 11.91 0.11
N LEU A 77 -1.48 10.60 -0.05
CA LEU A 77 -0.36 9.71 -0.34
C LEU A 77 0.08 9.83 -1.81
N GLY A 78 -0.67 10.49 -2.68
CA GLY A 78 -0.40 10.56 -4.11
C GLY A 78 -0.48 9.19 -4.77
N PHE A 79 -0.07 9.13 -6.04
CA PHE A 79 -0.11 7.91 -6.82
C PHE A 79 1.10 7.03 -6.54
N VAL A 80 0.89 5.99 -5.75
CA VAL A 80 1.92 5.04 -5.37
C VAL A 80 2.12 4.00 -6.49
N GLU A 81 3.36 3.88 -6.94
CA GLU A 81 3.76 2.79 -7.82
C GLU A 81 4.20 1.58 -6.98
N ALA A 82 3.25 0.68 -6.70
CA ALA A 82 3.46 -0.45 -5.81
C ALA A 82 4.72 -1.27 -6.19
N GLY A 83 5.02 -1.44 -7.49
CA GLY A 83 6.23 -2.15 -7.95
C GLY A 83 7.57 -1.49 -7.57
N LEU A 84 7.58 -0.23 -7.14
CA LEU A 84 8.80 0.45 -6.66
C LEU A 84 8.92 0.46 -5.14
N VAL A 85 7.83 0.20 -4.43
CA VAL A 85 7.70 0.55 -3.01
C VAL A 85 6.97 -0.47 -2.13
N ALA A 86 6.43 -1.53 -2.72
CA ALA A 86 5.83 -2.63 -1.99
C ALA A 86 6.87 -3.36 -1.14
N ARG A 87 6.38 -3.95 -0.05
CA ARG A 87 7.16 -4.70 0.94
C ARG A 87 7.47 -6.14 0.47
N SER A 88 6.94 -6.60 -0.67
CA SER A 88 6.97 -8.01 -1.12
C SER A 88 7.73 -8.26 -2.42
N TRP A 89 8.13 -9.53 -2.57
CA TRP A 89 9.12 -10.15 -3.47
C TRP A 89 8.87 -10.18 -4.99
N PHE A 90 7.87 -9.48 -5.52
CA PHE A 90 7.56 -9.59 -6.94
C PHE A 90 7.86 -8.27 -7.63
N CYS A 91 9.14 -7.97 -7.84
CA CYS A 91 9.58 -6.87 -8.68
C CYS A 91 10.30 -7.41 -9.92
N LEU A 92 9.64 -8.23 -10.71
CA LEU A 92 10.05 -8.59 -12.07
C LEU A 92 9.50 -7.58 -13.11
N GLY A 93 10.33 -6.69 -13.66
CA GLY A 93 9.92 -5.78 -14.74
C GLY A 93 10.94 -4.67 -15.07
N GLU A 94 10.71 -3.89 -16.14
CA GLU A 94 11.63 -2.81 -16.56
C GLU A 94 11.92 -1.76 -15.47
N GLY A 95 10.94 -1.50 -14.60
CA GLY A 95 11.12 -0.62 -13.44
C GLY A 95 12.17 -1.14 -12.45
N PHE A 96 12.32 -2.46 -12.32
CA PHE A 96 13.29 -3.09 -11.43
C PHE A 96 14.73 -2.92 -11.93
N GLU A 97 15.00 -3.18 -13.21
CA GLU A 97 16.35 -3.02 -13.77
C GLU A 97 16.81 -1.56 -13.70
N ASN A 98 15.90 -0.61 -13.94
CA ASN A 98 16.16 0.80 -13.74
C ASN A 98 16.42 1.15 -12.27
N LEU A 99 15.70 0.53 -11.33
CA LEU A 99 15.87 0.76 -9.89
C LEU A 99 17.23 0.21 -9.43
N ARG A 100 17.60 -1.01 -9.87
CA ARG A 100 18.91 -1.62 -9.63
C ARG A 100 20.05 -0.75 -10.15
N ARG A 101 19.94 -0.25 -11.39
CA ARG A 101 20.94 0.62 -12.01
C ARG A 101 21.11 1.94 -11.24
N VAL A 102 20.03 2.52 -10.70
CA VAL A 102 20.08 3.81 -9.99
C VAL A 102 20.48 3.67 -8.51
N LEU A 103 20.02 2.62 -7.83
CA LEU A 103 20.31 2.40 -6.40
C LEU A 103 21.71 1.86 -6.16
N GLY A 104 22.31 1.19 -7.15
CA GLY A 104 23.60 0.52 -6.99
C GLY A 104 23.52 -0.71 -6.08
N PRO A 105 24.65 -1.34 -5.76
CA PRO A 105 24.70 -2.49 -4.85
C PRO A 105 24.20 -2.16 -3.43
N GLY A 106 23.68 -3.16 -2.73
CA GLY A 106 23.26 -3.09 -1.33
C GLY A 106 24.42 -2.74 -0.38
N PRO A 107 24.17 -2.40 0.91
CA PRO A 107 25.24 -2.08 1.85
C PRO A 107 25.83 -3.38 2.42
N ARG A 108 25.04 -4.46 2.38
CA ARG A 108 25.53 -5.83 2.53
C ARG A 108 26.48 -6.16 1.38
N ASP A 109 26.18 -5.75 0.15
CA ASP A 109 27.09 -5.92 -0.99
C ASP A 109 28.33 -5.00 -0.90
N GLU A 110 28.22 -3.76 -0.41
CA GLU A 110 29.37 -2.90 -0.10
C GLU A 110 30.25 -3.49 1.04
N GLY A 111 29.64 -4.20 2.00
CA GLY A 111 30.33 -4.91 3.08
C GLY A 111 31.01 -6.21 2.62
N PHE A 112 30.43 -6.93 1.67
CA PHE A 112 31.07 -8.10 1.05
C PHE A 112 32.23 -7.72 0.14
N LYS A 113 32.23 -6.50 -0.42
CA LYS A 113 33.42 -5.98 -1.11
C LYS A 113 34.63 -5.77 -0.18
N TYR A 114 34.40 -5.63 1.13
CA TYR A 114 35.48 -5.60 2.14
C TYR A 114 35.82 -7.01 2.68
N ILE A 115 34.97 -8.01 2.48
CA ILE A 115 35.20 -9.40 2.94
C ILE A 115 35.83 -10.25 1.83
N GLU A 116 35.48 -10.01 0.56
CA GLU A 116 36.10 -10.69 -0.59
C GLU A 116 37.58 -10.31 -0.78
N ASP A 117 37.99 -9.12 -0.33
CA ASP A 117 39.40 -8.70 -0.33
C ASP A 117 40.22 -9.28 0.85
N GLU A 118 39.59 -9.98 1.83
CA GLU A 118 40.29 -10.57 3.00
C GLU A 118 40.16 -12.10 3.12
N VAL A 119 39.44 -12.78 2.23
CA VAL A 119 39.42 -14.25 2.18
C VAL A 119 40.17 -14.72 0.93
N GLU A 120 41.50 -14.58 0.97
CA GLU A 120 42.36 -15.46 0.17
C GLU A 120 42.19 -16.89 0.69
N GLY A 121 41.43 -17.73 -0.02
CA GLY A 121 41.66 -19.17 0.03
C GLY A 121 40.49 -20.13 0.20
N GLU A 122 39.25 -19.79 -0.16
CA GLU A 122 38.24 -20.84 -0.37
C GLU A 122 37.62 -20.75 -1.77
N ASP A 123 38.10 -21.65 -2.62
CA ASP A 123 37.63 -21.94 -3.96
C ASP A 123 36.20 -22.53 -3.88
N THR A 124 35.19 -21.67 -3.86
CA THR A 124 33.79 -22.10 -3.97
C THR A 124 33.54 -22.54 -5.42
N GLY A 125 33.84 -23.82 -5.69
CA GLY A 125 33.64 -24.44 -6.99
C GLY A 125 32.16 -24.49 -7.37
N TYR A 126 31.68 -23.50 -8.11
CA TYR A 126 30.54 -23.54 -9.02
C TYR A 126 30.66 -22.38 -10.01
N ASN A 127 31.67 -22.43 -10.88
CA ASN A 127 31.75 -21.60 -12.07
C ASN A 127 31.64 -22.52 -13.28
N ASP A 128 30.39 -22.85 -13.65
CA ASP A 128 30.11 -23.21 -15.03
C ASP A 128 29.94 -21.88 -15.80
N PRO A 129 30.91 -21.47 -16.64
CA PRO A 129 30.90 -20.18 -17.31
C PRO A 129 29.80 -20.06 -18.38
N ASP A 130 29.10 -21.14 -18.71
CA ASP A 130 28.03 -21.16 -19.71
C ASP A 130 26.62 -21.18 -19.10
N THR A 131 26.50 -21.26 -17.77
CA THR A 131 25.22 -21.07 -17.10
C THR A 131 25.12 -19.61 -16.68
N GLU A 132 24.54 -18.76 -17.55
CA GLU A 132 24.06 -17.46 -17.08
C GLU A 132 23.19 -17.74 -15.85
N PRO A 133 23.53 -17.21 -14.66
CA PRO A 133 22.73 -17.45 -13.48
C PRO A 133 21.33 -16.96 -13.82
N ASP A 134 20.34 -17.87 -13.81
CA ASP A 134 18.96 -17.56 -14.16
C ASP A 134 18.63 -16.18 -13.60
N ASP A 135 18.30 -15.21 -14.46
CA ASP A 135 18.11 -13.80 -14.07
C ASP A 135 17.19 -13.71 -12.84
N ILE A 136 16.23 -14.62 -12.76
CA ILE A 136 15.30 -14.84 -11.64
C ILE A 136 16.04 -15.06 -10.31
N TYR A 137 17.09 -15.89 -10.28
CA TYR A 137 17.85 -16.22 -9.06
C TYR A 137 18.72 -15.06 -8.57
N VAL A 138 19.33 -14.29 -9.48
CA VAL A 138 20.10 -13.08 -9.12
C VAL A 138 19.17 -11.94 -8.68
N GLN A 139 17.98 -11.86 -9.27
CA GLN A 139 16.91 -10.92 -8.89
C GLN A 139 16.34 -11.25 -7.51
N GLU A 140 16.04 -12.53 -7.25
CA GLU A 140 15.59 -13.03 -5.96
C GLU A 140 16.62 -12.72 -4.87
N GLN A 141 17.91 -12.99 -5.08
CA GLN A 141 18.95 -12.68 -4.10
C GLN A 141 19.10 -11.19 -3.80
N PHE A 142 19.02 -10.31 -4.80
CA PHE A 142 19.06 -8.86 -4.59
C PHE A 142 17.89 -8.40 -3.69
N LEU A 143 16.69 -8.92 -3.95
CA LEU A 143 15.47 -8.62 -3.19
C LEU A 143 15.50 -9.22 -1.77
N THR A 144 15.99 -10.46 -1.63
CA THR A 144 16.18 -11.12 -0.32
C THR A 144 17.14 -10.34 0.58
N LYS A 145 18.15 -9.71 -0.04
CA LYS A 145 19.22 -9.00 0.68
C LYS A 145 18.84 -7.57 1.06
N GLN A 146 17.92 -6.93 0.32
CA GLN A 146 17.44 -5.57 0.59
C GLN A 146 16.17 -5.51 1.48
N MET A 147 15.47 -6.63 1.68
CA MET A 147 14.28 -6.68 2.53
C MET A 147 14.43 -7.72 3.66
N PRO A 148 14.06 -7.39 4.91
CA PRO A 148 14.17 -8.33 6.02
C PRO A 148 13.18 -9.50 5.89
N ALA A 149 13.58 -10.69 6.35
CA ALA A 149 12.83 -11.95 6.23
C ALA A 149 11.44 -11.99 6.93
N GLY A 150 11.01 -10.91 7.59
CA GLY A 150 9.67 -10.77 8.18
C GLY A 150 8.78 -9.77 7.44
N ALA A 151 9.14 -9.40 6.21
CA ALA A 151 8.46 -8.36 5.43
C ALA A 151 7.25 -8.86 4.61
N GLU A 152 6.85 -10.11 4.82
CA GLU A 152 5.88 -10.85 4.01
C GLU A 152 4.43 -10.42 4.27
N GLU A 153 4.03 -9.29 3.70
CA GLU A 153 2.63 -8.99 3.48
C GLU A 153 2.43 -8.64 2.01
N GLU A 154 1.86 -9.58 1.25
CA GLU A 154 1.59 -9.43 -0.19
C GLU A 154 0.86 -8.11 -0.48
N GLY A 155 1.37 -7.34 -1.44
CA GLY A 155 0.75 -6.09 -1.89
C GLY A 155 0.67 -5.00 -0.80
N ALA A 156 1.49 -5.08 0.25
CA ALA A 156 1.55 -4.07 1.30
C ALA A 156 2.50 -2.92 0.94
N LEU A 157 2.07 -1.69 1.21
CA LEU A 157 2.93 -0.52 1.25
C LEU A 157 3.56 -0.35 2.64
N TRP A 158 4.71 0.33 2.73
CA TRP A 158 5.32 0.69 4.02
C TRP A 158 4.38 1.45 4.93
N PHE A 159 3.53 2.31 4.35
CA PHE A 159 2.47 2.98 5.12
C PHE A 159 1.49 1.95 5.72
N ASN A 160 0.96 1.04 4.89
CA ASN A 160 -0.11 0.11 5.26
C ASN A 160 0.27 -0.78 6.45
N VAL A 161 1.50 -1.28 6.48
CA VAL A 161 1.99 -2.19 7.53
C VAL A 161 2.28 -1.49 8.86
N ASN A 162 2.33 -0.16 8.87
CA ASN A 162 2.58 0.63 10.07
C ASN A 162 1.41 1.52 10.47
N ILE A 163 0.27 1.50 9.75
CA ILE A 163 -0.93 2.27 10.16
C ILE A 163 -1.29 1.95 11.61
N GLY A 164 -1.19 0.67 11.98
CA GLY A 164 -1.62 0.14 13.27
C GLY A 164 -3.00 -0.52 13.19
N ALA A 165 -3.59 -0.76 14.36
CA ALA A 165 -4.93 -1.33 14.52
C ALA A 165 -5.84 -0.33 15.26
N PRO A 166 -7.17 -0.52 15.27
CA PRO A 166 -8.08 0.32 16.05
C PRO A 166 -7.59 0.52 17.50
N GLY A 167 -7.28 1.78 17.84
CA GLY A 167 -6.76 2.16 19.16
C GLY A 167 -5.23 2.23 19.28
N ASN A 168 -4.47 1.70 18.32
CA ASN A 168 -3.01 1.75 18.29
C ASN A 168 -2.47 2.31 16.97
N TYR A 169 -3.01 3.44 16.53
CA TYR A 169 -2.56 4.14 15.32
C TYR A 169 -1.31 4.98 15.59
N LEU A 170 -0.50 5.17 14.53
CA LEU A 170 0.58 6.16 14.52
C LEU A 170 0.05 7.52 15.02
N PRO A 171 0.78 8.21 15.92
CA PRO A 171 0.32 9.46 16.53
C PRO A 171 -0.21 10.51 15.54
N GLY A 172 0.47 10.70 14.41
CA GLY A 172 0.11 11.64 13.35
C GLY A 172 -1.19 11.31 12.62
N LEU A 173 -1.56 10.03 12.54
CA LEU A 173 -2.79 9.61 11.85
C LEU A 173 -4.04 9.86 12.68
N ARG A 174 -3.90 10.05 14.00
CA ARG A 174 -5.04 10.31 14.90
C ARG A 174 -5.77 11.61 14.55
N GLY A 175 -5.07 12.60 14.00
CA GLY A 175 -5.61 13.90 13.67
C GLY A 175 -6.25 14.02 12.29
N VAL A 176 -6.03 13.04 11.41
CA VAL A 176 -6.38 13.07 9.99
C VAL A 176 -7.89 13.09 9.81
N ILE A 177 -8.35 14.01 8.96
CA ILE A 177 -9.76 14.22 8.60
C ILE A 177 -10.01 13.74 7.18
N ARG A 178 -9.06 13.98 6.27
CA ARG A 178 -9.12 13.55 4.87
C ARG A 178 -7.89 12.73 4.52
N LEU A 179 -8.10 11.58 3.89
CA LEU A 179 -7.04 10.70 3.44
C LEU A 179 -7.29 10.25 2.01
N GLN A 180 -6.27 10.38 1.17
CA GLN A 180 -6.25 9.86 -0.19
C GLN A 180 -5.10 8.87 -0.34
N SER A 181 -5.42 7.65 -0.78
CA SER A 181 -4.45 6.59 -1.03
C SER A 181 -4.61 6.08 -2.45
N ARG A 182 -3.78 6.58 -3.36
CA ARG A 182 -3.88 6.25 -4.77
C ARG A 182 -2.76 5.34 -5.22
N SER A 183 -3.03 4.58 -6.27
CA SER A 183 -2.01 3.80 -6.94
C SER A 183 -2.08 4.07 -8.44
N THR A 184 -0.93 4.10 -9.11
CA THR A 184 -0.91 4.28 -10.56
C THR A 184 -1.43 3.05 -11.28
N ILE A 185 -2.02 3.24 -12.45
CA ILE A 185 -2.42 2.17 -13.39
C ILE A 185 -1.25 1.31 -13.91
N TYR A 186 0.01 1.72 -13.72
CA TYR A 186 1.20 0.91 -14.07
C TYR A 186 1.44 -0.23 -13.06
N GLN A 187 0.35 -0.80 -12.57
CA GLN A 187 0.36 -1.96 -11.69
C GLN A 187 0.87 -3.16 -12.47
N PHE A 188 2.13 -3.46 -12.18
CA PHE A 188 2.59 -4.79 -11.86
C PHE A 188 1.46 -5.84 -11.84
N PRO A 189 1.54 -6.93 -12.63
CA PRO A 189 0.90 -8.16 -12.22
C PRO A 189 1.67 -8.60 -10.97
N LEU A 190 1.22 -8.18 -9.77
CA LEU A 190 1.41 -9.10 -8.66
C LEU A 190 0.77 -10.37 -9.22
N THR A 191 1.54 -11.44 -9.39
CA THR A 191 1.06 -12.67 -10.03
C THR A 191 -0.28 -13.12 -9.43
N ALA A 192 -0.59 -12.65 -8.22
CA ALA A 192 -1.82 -12.79 -7.47
C ALA A 192 -2.86 -11.63 -7.49
N LEU A 193 -2.51 -10.35 -7.67
CA LEU A 193 -3.42 -9.21 -7.46
C LEU A 193 -3.30 -8.12 -8.52
N SER A 194 -4.45 -7.56 -8.92
CA SER A 194 -4.54 -6.48 -9.92
C SER A 194 -4.55 -5.09 -9.28
N GLY A 195 -3.80 -4.92 -8.20
CA GLY A 195 -3.78 -3.74 -7.36
C GLY A 195 -3.13 -3.98 -6.01
N TRP A 196 -3.09 -2.97 -5.15
CA TRP A 196 -2.68 -3.20 -3.77
C TRP A 196 -3.81 -3.85 -2.98
N SER A 197 -3.47 -4.65 -1.97
CA SER A 197 -4.45 -5.51 -1.30
C SER A 197 -5.53 -4.69 -0.57
N ALA A 198 -6.80 -4.83 -0.99
CA ALA A 198 -7.93 -4.09 -0.41
C ALA A 198 -8.14 -4.34 1.09
N LYS A 199 -7.49 -5.36 1.69
CA LYS A 199 -7.53 -5.62 3.13
C LYS A 199 -7.09 -4.43 3.99
N TYR A 200 -6.27 -3.51 3.44
CA TYR A 200 -5.83 -2.32 4.19
C TYR A 200 -6.85 -1.17 4.19
N ILE A 201 -7.98 -1.28 3.48
CA ILE A 201 -9.05 -0.29 3.53
C ILE A 201 -9.66 -0.22 4.94
N ALA A 202 -9.88 -1.36 5.60
CA ALA A 202 -10.48 -1.36 6.93
C ALA A 202 -9.66 -0.64 8.00
N PRO A 203 -8.34 -0.88 8.17
CA PRO A 203 -7.51 -0.07 9.06
C PRO A 203 -7.69 1.44 8.86
N LEU A 204 -7.83 1.91 7.60
CA LEU A 204 -8.05 3.32 7.25
C LEU A 204 -9.43 3.81 7.68
N LEU A 205 -10.48 3.03 7.43
CA LEU A 205 -11.85 3.37 7.83
C LEU A 205 -12.01 3.64 9.33
N PHE A 206 -11.14 3.07 10.17
CA PHE A 206 -11.20 3.23 11.63
C PHE A 206 -10.24 4.29 12.19
N LEU A 207 -9.59 5.08 11.34
CA LEU A 207 -8.82 6.23 11.79
C LEU A 207 -9.70 7.18 12.64
N PRO A 208 -9.27 7.62 13.83
CA PRO A 208 -10.18 8.14 14.85
C PRO A 208 -11.04 9.35 14.47
N ASN A 209 -10.49 10.22 13.61
CA ASN A 209 -11.11 11.48 13.21
C ASN A 209 -11.36 11.55 11.69
N LEU A 210 -11.17 10.45 10.96
CA LEU A 210 -11.31 10.42 9.52
C LEU A 210 -12.77 10.62 9.13
N GLN A 211 -12.99 11.55 8.20
CA GLN A 211 -14.31 11.89 7.65
C GLN A 211 -14.39 11.56 6.16
N GLU A 212 -13.28 11.69 5.45
CA GLU A 212 -13.22 11.46 4.00
C GLU A 212 -12.09 10.49 3.68
N LEU A 213 -12.44 9.41 2.98
CA LEU A 213 -11.50 8.40 2.50
C LEU A 213 -11.66 8.23 1.00
N GLU A 214 -10.57 8.40 0.28
CA GLU A 214 -10.47 8.05 -1.14
C GLU A 214 -9.37 6.99 -1.31
N VAL A 215 -9.71 5.90 -1.98
CA VAL A 215 -8.81 4.78 -2.22
C VAL A 215 -8.88 4.42 -3.70
N GLU A 216 -7.73 4.46 -4.38
CA GLU A 216 -7.60 4.14 -5.79
C GLU A 216 -6.67 2.95 -6.04
N GLY A 217 -7.02 2.10 -7.01
CA GLY A 217 -6.19 1.00 -7.50
C GLY A 217 -6.01 -0.15 -6.51
N HIS A 218 -7.09 -0.54 -5.83
CA HIS A 218 -7.14 -1.57 -4.80
C HIS A 218 -7.75 -2.87 -5.36
N ALA A 219 -7.35 -4.03 -4.83
CA ALA A 219 -7.86 -5.30 -5.35
C ALA A 219 -7.99 -6.40 -4.28
N THR A 220 -8.98 -7.27 -4.48
CA THR A 220 -9.05 -8.62 -3.89
C THR A 220 -8.86 -9.71 -4.94
N ILE A 221 -8.89 -9.35 -6.22
CA ILE A 221 -8.80 -10.27 -7.35
C ILE A 221 -7.51 -10.01 -8.13
N GLY A 222 -6.90 -11.07 -8.68
CA GLY A 222 -5.89 -10.91 -9.70
C GLY A 222 -5.31 -12.20 -10.27
N GLY A 223 -4.10 -12.06 -10.80
CA GLY A 223 -3.46 -13.03 -11.67
C GLY A 223 -4.07 -13.14 -13.06
N LEU A 224 -3.52 -14.07 -13.85
CA LEU A 224 -4.01 -14.31 -15.20
C LEU A 224 -5.47 -14.80 -15.15
N LYS A 225 -6.36 -14.08 -15.85
CA LYS A 225 -7.80 -14.38 -15.90
C LYS A 225 -8.48 -14.37 -14.53
N ASP A 226 -8.00 -13.55 -13.60
CA ASP A 226 -8.67 -13.31 -12.31
C ASP A 226 -8.84 -14.60 -11.46
N GLN A 227 -7.90 -15.54 -11.61
CA GLN A 227 -7.92 -16.84 -10.94
C GLN A 227 -7.63 -16.78 -9.44
N PHE A 228 -6.97 -15.72 -8.97
CA PHE A 228 -6.69 -15.55 -7.54
C PHE A 228 -7.70 -14.60 -6.91
N TYR A 229 -8.20 -15.00 -5.75
CA TYR A 229 -9.18 -14.25 -4.99
C TYR A 229 -8.85 -14.30 -3.50
N TYR A 230 -8.75 -13.12 -2.91
CA TYR A 230 -8.43 -12.87 -1.51
C TYR A 230 -9.61 -12.16 -0.84
N PRO A 231 -10.65 -12.91 -0.42
CA PRO A 231 -11.89 -12.32 0.10
C PRO A 231 -11.62 -11.43 1.32
N LEU A 232 -12.27 -10.26 1.36
CA LEU A 232 -12.20 -9.37 2.53
C LEU A 232 -12.87 -9.96 3.76
N SER A 233 -13.81 -10.89 3.62
CA SER A 233 -14.54 -11.49 4.74
C SER A 233 -13.63 -12.17 5.79
N ILE A 234 -12.40 -12.56 5.41
CA ILE A 234 -11.40 -13.15 6.32
C ILE A 234 -10.65 -12.07 7.12
N PRO A 235 -9.87 -11.16 6.50
CA PRO A 235 -9.12 -10.14 7.23
C PRO A 235 -10.03 -9.16 7.98
N LEU A 236 -11.28 -8.97 7.54
CA LEU A 236 -12.21 -8.05 8.18
C LEU A 236 -12.87 -8.62 9.45
N GLN A 237 -12.70 -9.90 9.79
CA GLN A 237 -13.24 -10.47 11.04
C GLN A 237 -12.75 -9.74 12.29
N LEU A 238 -11.53 -9.19 12.27
CA LEU A 238 -10.97 -8.41 13.39
C LEU A 238 -11.74 -7.12 13.68
N TYR A 239 -12.54 -6.65 12.71
CA TYR A 239 -13.32 -5.41 12.79
C TYR A 239 -14.82 -5.69 12.98
N LYS A 240 -15.20 -6.96 13.15
CA LYS A 240 -16.61 -7.35 13.25
C LYS A 240 -17.31 -6.63 14.40
N GLY A 241 -18.44 -6.00 14.09
CA GLY A 241 -19.24 -5.23 15.04
C GLY A 241 -18.76 -3.79 15.28
N LEU A 242 -17.60 -3.40 14.74
CA LEU A 242 -17.17 -2.01 14.73
C LEU A 242 -17.85 -1.24 13.58
N LYS A 243 -18.05 0.06 13.78
CA LYS A 243 -18.62 0.96 12.78
C LYS A 243 -17.73 2.19 12.58
N SER A 244 -17.33 2.40 11.35
CA SER A 244 -16.55 3.56 10.92
C SER A 244 -17.36 4.84 11.06
N LYS A 245 -16.65 5.95 11.36
CA LYS A 245 -17.21 7.31 11.41
C LYS A 245 -17.07 8.06 10.09
N VAL A 246 -16.42 7.46 9.10
CA VAL A 246 -16.22 8.05 7.77
C VAL A 246 -17.59 8.43 7.19
N LYS A 247 -17.64 9.63 6.60
CA LYS A 247 -18.83 10.23 6.00
C LYS A 247 -18.78 10.15 4.48
N ARG A 248 -17.59 10.30 3.89
CA ARG A 248 -17.42 10.26 2.44
C ARG A 248 -16.44 9.15 2.09
N LEU A 249 -16.88 8.19 1.30
CA LEU A 249 -16.05 7.09 0.82
C LEU A 249 -16.03 7.10 -0.70
N SER A 250 -14.84 7.13 -1.28
CA SER A 250 -14.63 6.97 -2.72
C SER A 250 -13.68 5.80 -2.97
N LEU A 251 -14.17 4.83 -3.73
CA LEU A 251 -13.44 3.63 -4.16
C LEU A 251 -13.26 3.72 -5.67
N VAL A 252 -12.03 3.99 -6.11
CA VAL A 252 -11.71 4.25 -7.52
C VAL A 252 -10.84 3.12 -8.06
N ASP A 253 -11.11 2.67 -9.27
CA ASP A 253 -10.40 1.60 -9.97
C ASP A 253 -10.14 0.38 -9.07
N GLY A 254 -11.16 0.00 -8.31
CA GLY A 254 -11.13 -1.21 -7.49
C GLY A 254 -11.36 -2.46 -8.33
N ARG A 255 -10.64 -3.56 -8.07
CA ARG A 255 -10.99 -4.89 -8.60
C ARG A 255 -11.39 -5.81 -7.46
N MET A 256 -12.68 -5.80 -7.16
CA MET A 256 -13.27 -6.51 -6.02
C MET A 256 -14.58 -7.18 -6.41
N ARG A 257 -14.93 -8.28 -5.73
CA ARG A 257 -16.22 -8.95 -5.92
C ARG A 257 -17.31 -8.21 -5.15
N VAL A 258 -18.57 -8.46 -5.49
CA VAL A 258 -19.74 -7.94 -4.76
C VAL A 258 -19.63 -8.23 -3.26
N ASP A 259 -19.27 -9.47 -2.90
CA ASP A 259 -19.11 -9.89 -1.49
C ASP A 259 -18.07 -9.04 -0.72
N ASP A 260 -17.04 -8.51 -1.39
CA ASP A 260 -16.04 -7.65 -0.75
C ASP A 260 -16.60 -6.24 -0.49
N TYR A 261 -17.42 -5.72 -1.40
CA TYR A 261 -18.16 -4.48 -1.18
C TYR A 261 -19.14 -4.62 -0.03
N ASP A 262 -19.83 -5.76 0.05
CA ASP A 262 -20.72 -6.07 1.17
C ASP A 262 -19.92 -6.10 2.49
N ALA A 263 -18.77 -6.77 2.50
CA ALA A 263 -17.91 -6.82 3.69
C ALA A 263 -17.41 -5.42 4.12
N LEU A 264 -17.11 -4.51 3.17
CA LEU A 264 -16.76 -3.12 3.49
C LEU A 264 -17.96 -2.32 4.01
N ALA A 265 -19.13 -2.49 3.39
CA ALA A 265 -20.36 -1.84 3.82
C ALA A 265 -20.73 -2.23 5.25
N GLU A 266 -20.49 -3.48 5.67
CA GLU A 266 -20.69 -3.92 7.06
C GLU A 266 -19.83 -3.16 8.07
N LEU A 267 -18.70 -2.60 7.67
CA LEU A 267 -17.84 -1.77 8.54
C LEU A 267 -18.30 -0.31 8.61
N THR A 268 -19.23 0.09 7.75
CA THR A 268 -19.74 1.46 7.68
C THR A 268 -21.05 1.61 8.46
N GLY A 269 -21.33 2.83 8.92
CA GLY A 269 -22.60 3.16 9.58
C GLY A 269 -22.91 4.65 9.69
N ASN A 270 -22.14 5.49 9.01
CA ASN A 270 -22.24 6.95 9.06
C ASN A 270 -21.91 7.62 7.71
N LEU A 271 -21.91 6.85 6.61
CA LEU A 271 -21.68 7.41 5.28
C LEU A 271 -22.82 8.37 4.93
N GLU A 272 -22.45 9.52 4.40
CA GLU A 272 -23.30 10.56 3.82
C GLU A 272 -23.11 10.61 2.30
N TYR A 273 -21.99 10.07 1.78
CA TYR A 273 -21.68 10.00 0.35
C TYR A 273 -20.86 8.75 0.04
N LEU A 274 -21.21 8.06 -1.06
CA LEU A 274 -20.49 6.91 -1.58
C LEU A 274 -20.26 7.09 -3.09
N GLN A 275 -19.00 6.96 -3.49
CA GLN A 275 -18.63 6.85 -4.89
C GLN A 275 -17.86 5.55 -5.12
N ILE A 276 -18.26 4.81 -6.14
CA ILE A 276 -17.50 3.68 -6.67
C ILE A 276 -17.29 3.96 -8.16
N TYR A 277 -16.04 3.92 -8.61
CA TYR A 277 -15.72 4.22 -10.00
C TYR A 277 -14.71 3.22 -10.53
N HIS A 278 -14.93 2.76 -11.75
CA HIS A 278 -14.10 1.85 -12.50
C HIS A 278 -13.92 2.47 -13.88
N THR A 279 -12.68 2.75 -14.25
CA THR A 279 -12.34 3.06 -15.63
C THR A 279 -12.61 1.84 -16.51
N TYR A 280 -12.87 2.06 -17.80
CA TYR A 280 -13.22 1.06 -18.83
C TYR A 280 -12.36 -0.22 -18.89
N ARG A 281 -11.22 -0.25 -18.20
CA ARG A 281 -10.35 -1.44 -18.12
C ARG A 281 -10.83 -2.49 -17.12
N TYR A 282 -11.76 -2.14 -16.22
CA TYR A 282 -12.15 -2.95 -15.08
C TYR A 282 -13.68 -3.01 -14.86
N GLU A 283 -14.48 -2.72 -15.89
CA GLU A 283 -15.95 -2.89 -15.84
C GLU A 283 -16.32 -4.38 -15.78
N GLU A 284 -16.23 -4.96 -14.57
CA GLU A 284 -16.61 -6.35 -14.29
C GLU A 284 -18.00 -6.47 -13.66
N LEU A 285 -18.54 -5.36 -13.15
CA LEU A 285 -19.82 -5.33 -12.46
C LEU A 285 -20.96 -5.04 -13.44
N SER A 286 -21.97 -5.90 -13.41
CA SER A 286 -23.23 -5.74 -14.10
C SER A 286 -24.12 -4.69 -13.43
N PRO A 287 -25.12 -4.13 -14.15
CA PRO A 287 -26.11 -3.22 -13.55
C PRO A 287 -26.84 -3.80 -12.33
N GLN A 288 -27.10 -5.12 -12.32
CA GLN A 288 -27.69 -5.82 -11.17
C GLN A 288 -26.76 -5.78 -9.94
N GLU A 289 -25.46 -5.91 -10.15
CA GLU A 289 -24.47 -5.85 -9.08
C GLU A 289 -24.33 -4.43 -8.54
N TYR A 290 -24.41 -3.39 -9.38
CA TYR A 290 -24.49 -2.00 -8.91
C TYR A 290 -25.68 -1.79 -7.97
N ALA A 291 -26.87 -2.26 -8.37
CA ALA A 291 -28.07 -2.19 -7.55
C ALA A 291 -27.92 -2.91 -6.20
N SER A 292 -27.28 -4.09 -6.21
CA SER A 292 -26.99 -4.86 -5.01
C SER A 292 -26.05 -4.10 -4.06
N ILE A 293 -24.91 -3.62 -4.59
CA ILE A 293 -23.90 -2.88 -3.83
C ILE A 293 -24.52 -1.60 -3.22
N ALA A 294 -25.19 -0.79 -4.04
CA ALA A 294 -25.84 0.44 -3.57
C ALA A 294 -26.88 0.17 -2.47
N SER A 295 -27.71 -0.87 -2.65
CA SER A 295 -28.70 -1.29 -1.66
C SER A 295 -28.05 -1.72 -0.34
N PHE A 296 -26.94 -2.46 -0.41
CA PHE A 296 -26.27 -2.98 0.77
C PHE A 296 -25.53 -1.89 1.57
N PHE A 297 -24.85 -0.95 0.89
CA PHE A 297 -24.30 0.24 1.54
C PHE A 297 -25.40 1.11 2.16
N ARG A 298 -26.49 1.37 1.45
CA ARG A 298 -27.63 2.12 1.98
C ARG A 298 -28.23 1.46 3.21
N LYS A 299 -28.40 0.13 3.19
CA LYS A 299 -28.93 -0.64 4.33
C LYS A 299 -28.06 -0.46 5.58
N ASN A 300 -26.73 -0.49 5.42
CA ASN A 300 -25.79 -0.33 6.53
C ASN A 300 -25.67 1.12 7.03
N ASN A 301 -26.05 2.11 6.22
CA ASN A 301 -26.00 3.54 6.53
C ASN A 301 -27.39 4.20 6.48
N ARG A 302 -28.44 3.47 6.87
CA ARG A 302 -29.85 3.83 6.62
C ARG A 302 -30.26 5.21 7.09
N SER A 303 -29.63 5.73 8.15
CA SER A 303 -29.93 7.04 8.73
C SER A 303 -29.20 8.21 8.07
N THR A 304 -28.14 7.96 7.30
CA THR A 304 -27.23 9.01 6.81
C THR A 304 -26.99 8.97 5.30
N LEU A 305 -27.12 7.81 4.65
CA LEU A 305 -26.89 7.65 3.22
C LEU A 305 -28.22 7.52 2.46
N SER A 306 -28.49 8.46 1.58
CA SER A 306 -29.62 8.38 0.63
C SER A 306 -29.15 7.81 -0.72
N LEU A 307 -30.08 7.44 -1.60
CA LEU A 307 -29.72 6.87 -2.91
C LEU A 307 -29.10 7.92 -3.84
N GLU A 308 -29.52 9.18 -3.69
CA GLU A 308 -29.02 10.32 -4.46
C GLU A 308 -27.54 10.61 -4.18
N GLU A 309 -27.04 10.19 -3.01
CA GLU A 309 -25.65 10.35 -2.57
C GLU A 309 -24.79 9.11 -2.83
N ILE A 310 -25.32 8.12 -3.57
CA ILE A 310 -24.58 6.96 -4.06
C ILE A 310 -24.36 7.13 -5.56
N CYS A 311 -23.13 6.97 -6.01
CA CYS A 311 -22.78 6.97 -7.43
C CYS A 311 -21.87 5.78 -7.74
N ILE A 312 -22.22 4.99 -8.75
CA ILE A 312 -21.38 3.90 -9.25
C ILE A 312 -21.20 4.07 -10.76
N ASN A 313 -19.96 4.29 -11.22
CA ASN A 313 -19.65 4.53 -12.65
C ASN A 313 -20.52 5.62 -13.28
N ASP A 314 -20.62 6.77 -12.60
CA ASP A 314 -21.44 7.93 -13.02
C ASP A 314 -22.95 7.66 -13.09
N ILE A 315 -23.42 6.46 -12.71
CA ILE A 315 -24.83 6.14 -12.55
C ILE A 315 -25.23 6.52 -11.11
N PRO A 316 -26.26 7.36 -10.90
CA PRO A 316 -26.75 7.68 -9.57
C PRO A 316 -27.55 6.50 -8.98
N GLY A 317 -27.52 6.34 -7.66
CA GLY A 317 -28.17 5.21 -6.98
C GLY A 317 -29.68 5.16 -7.16
N THR A 318 -30.32 6.27 -7.51
CA THR A 318 -31.75 6.34 -7.86
C THR A 318 -32.10 5.54 -9.11
N ASP A 319 -31.16 5.47 -10.06
CA ASP A 319 -31.37 4.86 -11.37
C ASP A 319 -31.03 3.35 -11.36
N MET A 320 -30.47 2.86 -10.25
CA MET A 320 -30.11 1.44 -10.06
C MET A 320 -31.27 0.60 -9.53
N VAL A 321 -32.33 1.21 -9.00
CA VAL A 321 -33.43 0.51 -8.31
C VAL A 321 -34.38 -0.19 -9.29
N ASP A 322 -34.43 0.25 -10.54
CA ASP A 322 -35.33 -0.26 -11.58
C ASP A 322 -34.84 -1.57 -12.25
N VAL A 323 -33.77 -2.17 -11.74
CA VAL A 323 -33.09 -3.34 -12.32
C VAL A 323 -33.48 -4.68 -11.64
N ASN A 324 -34.40 -4.65 -10.66
CA ASN A 324 -34.84 -5.83 -9.89
C ASN A 324 -36.09 -6.52 -10.46
#